data_AF-A0A0D6QFU0-F1
#
_entry.id   AF-A0A0D6QFU0-F1
#
_cell.length_a   1.000
_cell.length_b   1.000
_cell.length_c   1.000
_cell.angle_alpha   90.00
_cell.angle_beta   90.00
_cell.angle_gamma   90.00
#
_symmetry.space_group_name_H-M   'P 1'
#
loop_
_entity.id
_entity.type
_entity.pdbx_description
1 polymer ?
#
loop_
_entity_poly.entity_id
_entity_poly.type
_entity_poly.pdbx_seq_one_letter_code
_entity_poly.pdbx_strand_id
1 'polypeptide(L)'
;MSRMGSGENWVGYHLIAHLALHQWFLQRKRPVPGFLFLDQPSQVYFPPEKDLDEGKMGKVSEEERNSVVRMFKRIFRAVKESAPGFQVVLTEHADIAETWYQAAVVERWRGTLQLVPDDWPRASDRA
;
A
#
# COMPACT_ATOMS: atom_id res chain seq x y z
N MET A 1 22.46 19.19 1.16
CA MET A 1 21.22 18.44 0.87
C MET A 1 21.23 17.94 -0.59
N SER A 2 22.17 17.08 -0.98
CA SER A 2 22.29 16.63 -2.39
C SER A 2 22.75 15.17 -2.55
N ARG A 3 22.56 14.31 -1.53
CA ARG A 3 22.96 12.89 -1.56
C ARG A 3 21.96 11.95 -0.87
N MET A 4 20.66 12.16 -1.03
CA MET A 4 19.65 11.18 -0.61
C MET A 4 19.04 10.57 -1.86
N GLY A 5 19.68 9.50 -2.34
CA GLY A 5 19.26 8.75 -3.52
C GLY A 5 18.07 7.83 -3.25
N SER A 6 17.35 7.55 -4.35
CA SER A 6 16.17 6.72 -4.57
C SER A 6 14.83 7.24 -4.01
N GLY A 7 13.80 7.23 -4.86
CA GLY A 7 12.42 7.56 -4.49
C GLY A 7 11.88 6.69 -3.34
N GLU A 8 12.51 5.54 -3.08
CA GLU A 8 12.20 4.66 -1.95
C GLU A 8 12.32 5.37 -0.60
N ASN A 9 13.31 6.26 -0.46
CA ASN A 9 13.47 7.05 0.76
C ASN A 9 12.31 8.03 0.95
N TRP A 10 11.83 8.64 -0.14
CA TRP A 10 10.73 9.61 -0.11
C TRP A 10 9.41 8.95 0.32
N VAL A 11 9.04 7.81 -0.28
CA VAL A 11 7.85 7.04 0.14
C VAL A 11 7.97 6.57 1.57
N GLY A 12 9.15 6.10 1.98
CA GLY A 12 9.41 5.69 3.35
C GLY A 12 9.14 6.80 4.37
N TYR A 13 9.53 8.04 4.09
CA TYR A 13 9.27 9.18 4.98
C TYR A 13 7.78 9.49 5.11
N HIS A 14 7.05 9.55 3.99
CA HIS A 14 5.60 9.80 4.02
C HIS A 14 4.85 8.72 4.79
N LEU A 15 5.19 7.46 4.52
CA LEU A 15 4.57 6.33 5.19
C LEU A 15 4.79 6.38 6.71
N ILE A 16 6.04 6.56 7.14
CA ILE A 16 6.37 6.63 8.57
C ILE A 16 5.70 7.85 9.22
N ALA A 17 5.68 8.99 8.54
CA ALA A 17 5.04 10.21 9.04
C ALA A 17 3.53 10.01 9.24
N HIS A 18 2.82 9.46 8.26
CA HIS A 18 1.39 9.19 8.38
C HIS A 18 1.07 8.16 9.47
N LEU A 19 1.82 7.05 9.54
CA LEU A 19 1.63 6.06 10.59
C LEU A 19 1.85 6.68 11.99
N ALA A 20 2.92 7.44 12.18
CA ALA A 20 3.23 8.08 13.45
C ALA A 20 2.17 9.13 13.85
N LEU A 21 1.70 9.93 12.89
CA LEU A 21 0.65 10.93 13.14
C LEU A 21 -0.67 10.26 13.53
N HIS A 22 -1.11 9.23 12.81
CA HIS A 22 -2.33 8.50 13.17
C HIS A 22 -2.23 7.86 14.56
N GLN A 23 -1.09 7.23 14.89
CA GLN A 23 -0.83 6.72 16.24
C GLN A 23 -0.95 7.82 17.30
N TRP A 24 -0.33 8.97 17.05
CA TRP A 24 -0.36 10.11 17.97
C TRP A 24 -1.78 10.68 18.14
N PHE A 25 -2.54 10.80 17.06
CA PHE A 25 -3.93 11.28 17.08
C PHE A 25 -4.82 10.33 17.89
N LEU A 26 -4.66 9.03 17.70
CA LEU A 26 -5.39 8.00 18.44
C LEU A 26 -5.09 8.05 19.94
N GLN A 27 -3.81 8.08 20.31
CA GLN A 27 -3.38 8.17 21.72
C GLN A 27 -3.94 9.40 22.42
N ARG A 28 -4.08 10.52 21.70
CA ARG A 28 -4.61 11.78 22.24
C ARG A 28 -6.11 11.95 22.05
N LYS A 29 -6.83 10.95 21.52
CA LYS A 29 -8.27 11.04 21.23
C LYS A 29 -8.61 12.29 20.40
N ARG A 30 -7.78 12.58 19.39
CA ARG A 30 -8.03 13.69 18.46
C ARG A 30 -9.15 13.30 17.49
N PRO A 31 -9.94 14.25 16.97
CA PRO A 31 -11.04 13.99 16.05
C PRO A 31 -10.54 13.71 14.62
N VAL A 32 -9.54 12.84 14.48
CA VAL A 32 -9.02 12.37 13.19
C VAL A 32 -9.51 10.94 12.99
N PRO A 33 -10.01 10.59 11.79
CA PRO A 33 -10.45 9.23 11.51
C PRO A 33 -9.35 8.20 11.81
N GLY A 34 -9.75 7.09 12.45
CA GLY A 34 -8.88 5.97 12.78
C GLY A 34 -8.53 5.09 11.58
N PHE A 35 -8.52 5.63 10.36
CA PHE A 35 -8.13 4.88 9.17
C PHE A 35 -7.22 5.71 8.24
N LEU A 36 -6.39 5.01 7.48
CA LEU A 36 -5.50 5.56 6.46
C LEU A 36 -5.65 4.75 5.17
N PHE A 37 -5.85 5.43 4.04
CA PHE A 37 -5.89 4.79 2.72
C PHE A 37 -4.57 5.03 1.99
N LEU A 38 -3.97 3.98 1.44
CA LEU A 38 -2.70 4.03 0.70
C LEU A 38 -2.89 3.44 -0.68
N ASP A 39 -2.59 4.23 -1.71
CA ASP A 39 -2.70 3.80 -3.10
C ASP A 39 -1.33 3.42 -3.66
N GLN A 40 -1.15 2.13 -3.95
CA GLN A 40 0.03 1.54 -4.58
C GLN A 40 1.38 2.04 -4.03
N PRO A 41 1.60 2.00 -2.71
CA PRO A 41 2.83 2.55 -2.12
C PRO A 41 4.08 1.79 -2.59
N SER A 42 3.93 0.55 -3.07
CA SER A 42 5.07 -0.22 -3.55
C SER A 42 5.58 0.22 -4.93
N GLN A 43 4.81 0.99 -5.71
CA GLN A 43 5.13 1.35 -7.11
C GLN A 43 6.55 1.92 -7.28
N VAL A 44 7.05 2.67 -6.29
CA VAL A 44 8.39 3.28 -6.35
C VAL A 44 9.53 2.26 -6.31
N TYR A 45 9.26 1.03 -5.87
CA TYR A 45 10.19 -0.09 -5.88
C TYR A 45 10.17 -0.89 -7.20
N PHE A 46 9.31 -0.52 -8.17
CA PHE A 46 9.20 -1.20 -9.46
C PHE A 46 9.64 -0.28 -10.60
N PRO A 47 10.56 -0.73 -11.48
CA PRO A 47 10.93 0.06 -12.64
C PRO A 47 9.76 0.18 -13.64
N PRO A 48 9.58 1.34 -14.32
CA PRO A 48 8.47 1.58 -15.23
C PRO A 48 8.34 0.59 -16.39
N GLU A 49 9.45 -0.04 -16.79
CA GLU A 49 9.50 -0.97 -17.93
C GLU A 49 9.00 -2.38 -17.60
N LYS A 50 8.75 -2.69 -16.33
CA LYS A 50 8.17 -3.96 -15.92
C LYS A 50 6.66 -3.77 -15.78
N ASP A 51 5.97 -3.80 -16.92
CA ASP A 51 4.55 -4.12 -16.94
C ASP A 51 4.39 -5.49 -16.24
N LEU A 52 4.00 -5.44 -14.98
CA LEU A 52 3.67 -6.60 -14.16
C LEU A 52 2.27 -7.04 -14.56
N ASP A 53 2.12 -7.55 -15.77
CA ASP A 53 0.84 -8.05 -16.30
C ASP A 53 0.18 -9.13 -15.41
N GLU A 54 0.85 -9.62 -14.36
CA GLU A 54 0.29 -10.65 -13.47
C GLU A 54 0.62 -10.48 -11.97
N GLY A 55 1.09 -9.31 -11.53
CA GLY A 55 1.41 -9.09 -10.09
C GLY A 55 2.50 -10.04 -9.54
N LYS A 56 3.27 -10.69 -10.42
CA LYS A 56 4.32 -11.63 -10.03
C LYS A 56 5.59 -10.86 -9.68
N MET A 57 5.93 -10.85 -8.40
CA MET A 57 7.23 -10.38 -7.87
C MET A 57 8.45 -11.11 -8.45
N GLY A 58 8.26 -12.17 -9.23
CA GLY A 58 9.35 -13.00 -9.78
C GLY A 58 10.29 -12.29 -10.78
N LYS A 59 9.92 -11.10 -11.28
CA LYS A 59 10.79 -10.27 -12.16
C LYS A 59 11.56 -9.18 -11.40
N VAL A 60 11.39 -9.07 -10.08
CA VAL A 60 11.96 -8.00 -9.23
C VAL A 60 13.20 -8.53 -8.53
N SER A 61 14.20 -7.69 -8.27
CA SER A 61 15.39 -8.13 -7.54
C SER A 61 15.03 -8.53 -6.10
N GLU A 62 15.84 -9.42 -5.51
CA GLU A 62 15.66 -9.81 -4.11
C GLU A 62 15.74 -8.61 -3.15
N GLU A 63 16.55 -7.60 -3.48
CA GLU A 63 16.69 -6.39 -2.66
C GLU A 63 15.41 -5.55 -2.66
N GLU A 64 14.86 -5.27 -3.85
CA GLU A 64 13.59 -4.56 -4.04
C GLU A 64 12.44 -5.34 -3.36
N ARG A 65 12.37 -6.66 -3.56
CA ARG A 65 11.40 -7.54 -2.89
C ARG A 65 11.48 -7.42 -1.38
N ASN A 66 12.70 -7.46 -0.82
CA ASN A 66 12.92 -7.31 0.61
C ASN A 66 12.52 -5.92 1.12
N SER A 67 12.74 -4.86 0.34
CA SER A 67 12.28 -3.50 0.68
C SER A 67 10.75 -3.43 0.77
N VAL A 68 10.04 -3.97 -0.21
CA VAL A 68 8.57 -4.02 -0.23
C VAL A 68 8.03 -4.82 0.96
N VAL A 69 8.60 -6.00 1.25
CA VAL A 69 8.22 -6.81 2.43
C VAL A 69 8.46 -6.04 3.73
N ARG A 70 9.59 -5.33 3.86
CA ARG A 70 9.88 -4.49 5.04
C ARG A 70 8.85 -3.37 5.19
N MET A 71 8.45 -2.73 4.10
CA MET A 71 7.42 -1.69 4.09
C MET A 71 6.10 -2.23 4.65
N PHE A 72 5.58 -3.34 4.11
CA PHE A 72 4.35 -3.94 4.59
C PHE A 72 4.45 -4.37 6.06
N LYS A 73 5.56 -5.00 6.48
CA LYS A 73 5.74 -5.37 7.89
C LYS A 73 5.67 -4.17 8.84
N ARG A 74 6.18 -2.99 8.42
CA ARG A 74 6.06 -1.76 9.22
C ARG A 74 4.61 -1.30 9.35
N ILE A 75 3.84 -1.35 8.27
CA ILE A 75 2.40 -1.00 8.27
C ILE A 75 1.63 -1.95 9.21
N PHE A 76 1.81 -3.25 9.04
CA PHE A 76 1.15 -4.28 9.85
C PHE A 76 1.46 -4.11 11.34
N ARG A 77 2.73 -3.85 11.65
CA ARG A 77 3.16 -3.60 13.03
C ARG A 77 2.46 -2.37 13.61
N ALA A 78 2.43 -1.26 12.88
CA ALA A 78 1.78 -0.03 13.35
C ALA A 78 0.28 -0.21 13.59
N VAL A 79 -0.42 -0.93 12.70
CA VAL A 79 -1.85 -1.27 12.87
C VAL A 79 -2.05 -2.15 14.10
N LYS A 80 -1.25 -3.23 14.24
CA LYS A 80 -1.36 -4.16 15.38
C LYS A 80 -1.10 -3.48 16.72
N GLU A 81 -0.10 -2.61 16.80
CA GLU A 81 0.22 -1.84 18.02
C GLU A 81 -0.86 -0.81 18.38
N SER A 82 -1.72 -0.44 17.43
CA SER A 82 -2.75 0.60 17.60
C SER A 82 -4.17 0.04 17.62
N ALA A 83 -4.33 -1.28 17.58
CA ALA A 83 -5.63 -1.94 17.63
C ALA A 83 -6.30 -1.75 19.01
N PRO A 84 -7.64 -1.59 19.06
CA PRO A 84 -8.59 -1.64 17.94
C PRO A 84 -8.85 -0.28 17.23
N GLY A 85 -8.02 0.74 17.44
CA GLY A 85 -8.30 2.11 17.01
C GLY A 85 -7.78 2.54 15.63
N PHE A 86 -6.96 1.72 14.96
CA PHE A 86 -6.35 2.08 13.68
C PHE A 86 -6.57 1.01 12.61
N GLN A 87 -6.94 1.45 11.42
CA GLN A 87 -7.05 0.61 10.22
C GLN A 87 -6.22 1.22 9.09
N VAL A 88 -5.57 0.37 8.29
CA VAL A 88 -4.96 0.80 7.03
C VAL A 88 -5.63 0.02 5.91
N VAL A 89 -6.14 0.74 4.92
CA VAL A 89 -6.68 0.19 3.66
C VAL A 89 -5.65 0.45 2.57
N LEU A 90 -5.30 -0.58 1.81
CA LEU A 90 -4.19 -0.52 0.88
C LEU A 90 -4.56 -1.21 -0.44
N THR A 91 -4.37 -0.51 -1.55
CA THR A 91 -4.46 -1.05 -2.91
C THR A 91 -3.06 -1.30 -3.44
N GLU A 92 -2.86 -2.42 -4.14
CA GLU A 92 -1.52 -2.85 -4.51
C GLU A 92 -1.50 -3.87 -5.65
N HIS A 93 -0.45 -3.83 -6.47
CA HIS A 93 -0.14 -4.85 -7.47
C HIS A 93 0.86 -5.89 -6.97
N ALA A 94 1.75 -5.51 -6.05
CA ALA A 94 2.69 -6.43 -5.42
C ALA A 94 1.96 -7.51 -4.59
N ASP A 95 2.03 -8.76 -5.02
CA ASP A 95 1.42 -9.92 -4.34
C ASP A 95 2.53 -10.82 -3.75
N ILE A 96 2.79 -10.70 -2.45
CA ILE A 96 3.86 -11.45 -1.77
C ILE A 96 3.34 -12.76 -1.17
N ALA A 97 4.02 -13.87 -1.41
CA ALA A 97 3.64 -15.21 -0.95
C ALA A 97 3.91 -15.46 0.56
N GLU A 98 3.51 -14.51 1.40
CA GLU A 98 3.68 -14.52 2.86
C GLU A 98 2.32 -14.70 3.53
N THR A 99 2.20 -15.66 4.46
CA THR A 99 0.90 -16.03 5.06
C THR A 99 0.17 -14.86 5.72
N TRP A 100 0.90 -13.98 6.42
CA TRP A 100 0.33 -12.80 7.07
C TRP A 100 -0.18 -11.75 6.09
N TYR A 101 0.45 -11.64 4.91
CA TYR A 101 0.01 -10.74 3.86
C TYR A 101 -1.23 -11.31 3.18
N GLN A 102 -1.16 -12.59 2.79
CA GLN A 102 -2.26 -13.29 2.13
C GLN A 102 -3.52 -13.33 3.00
N ALA A 103 -3.38 -13.44 4.32
CA ALA A 103 -4.49 -13.38 5.27
C ALA A 103 -5.14 -11.98 5.39
N ALA A 104 -4.47 -10.92 4.97
CA ALA A 104 -5.00 -9.55 4.96
C ALA A 104 -5.55 -9.13 3.60
N VAL A 105 -5.37 -9.92 2.54
CA VAL A 105 -5.95 -9.66 1.22
C VAL A 105 -7.46 -9.88 1.31
N VAL A 106 -8.23 -8.81 1.13
CA VAL A 106 -9.70 -8.86 1.15
C VAL A 106 -10.25 -9.19 -0.23
N GLU A 107 -9.74 -8.54 -1.27
CA GLU A 107 -10.15 -8.76 -2.66
C GLU A 107 -8.94 -8.79 -3.59
N ARG A 108 -9.08 -9.50 -4.72
CA ARG A 108 -8.11 -9.47 -5.82
C ARG A 108 -8.83 -9.09 -7.11
N TRP A 109 -8.49 -7.94 -7.64
CA TRP A 109 -8.99 -7.47 -8.94
C TRP A 109 -8.01 -7.93 -10.03
N ARG A 110 -8.42 -8.93 -10.83
CA ARG A 110 -7.66 -9.49 -11.95
C ARG A 110 -8.61 -9.85 -13.10
N GLY A 111 -8.14 -9.69 -14.34
CA GLY A 111 -8.92 -10.01 -15.53
C GLY A 111 -10.17 -9.14 -15.65
N THR A 112 -11.34 -9.76 -15.73
CA THR A 112 -12.64 -9.06 -15.83
C THR A 112 -13.12 -8.49 -14.49
N LEU A 113 -12.53 -8.89 -13.37
CA LEU A 113 -12.87 -8.35 -12.05
C LEU A 113 -11.96 -7.15 -11.76
N GLN A 114 -12.55 -5.95 -11.75
CA GLN A 114 -11.85 -4.68 -11.54
C GLN A 114 -12.39 -3.97 -10.30
N LEU A 115 -11.55 -3.12 -9.67
CA LEU A 115 -11.99 -2.27 -8.55
C LEU A 115 -13.09 -1.30 -9.00
N VAL A 116 -12.95 -0.76 -10.22
CA VAL A 116 -13.99 0.00 -10.91
C VAL A 116 -14.59 -0.93 -11.96
N PRO A 117 -15.82 -1.44 -11.74
CA PRO A 117 -16.51 -2.30 -12.70
C PRO A 117 -16.65 -1.66 -14.09
N ASP A 118 -16.69 -2.50 -15.13
CA ASP A 118 -16.85 -2.03 -16.51
C ASP A 118 -18.19 -1.33 -16.75
N ASP A 119 -19.23 -1.70 -15.98
CA ASP A 119 -20.57 -1.12 -16.01
C ASP A 119 -20.73 0.12 -15.10
N TRP A 120 -19.63 0.61 -14.50
CA TRP A 120 -19.68 1.81 -13.68
C TRP A 120 -20.08 3.03 -14.51
N PRO A 121 -21.14 3.79 -14.11
CA PRO A 121 -21.64 4.91 -14.91
C PRO A 121 -20.56 5.94 -15.21
N ARG A 122 -20.34 6.21 -16.50
CA ARG A 122 -19.37 7.20 -16.97
C ARG A 122 -20.07 8.53 -17.22
N ALA A 123 -19.30 9.61 -17.19
CA ALA A 123 -19.84 10.95 -17.45
C ALA A 123 -20.51 11.06 -18.85
N SER A 124 -20.07 10.25 -19.81
CA SER A 124 -20.66 10.11 -21.15
C SER A 124 -22.07 9.51 -21.16
N ASP A 125 -22.45 8.78 -20.11
CA ASP A 125 -23.69 7.99 -20.08
C ASP A 125 -24.87 8.82 -19.55
N ARG A 126 -24.63 10.10 -19.20
CA ARG A 126 -25.64 11.06 -18.72
C ARG A 126 -26.24 11.94 -19.83
N ALA A 127 -26.18 11.49 -21.08
CA ALA A 127 -26.81 12.17 -22.22
C ALA A 127 -28.33 11.97 -22.23
#